data_AF-A0A481X5K6-F1
#
_entry.id   AF-A0A481X5K6-F1
#
_cell.length_a   1.000
_cell.length_b   1.000
_cell.length_c   1.000
_cell.angle_alpha   90.00
_cell.angle_beta   90.00
_cell.angle_gamma   90.00
#
_symmetry.space_group_name_H-M   'P 1'
#
loop_
_entity.id
_entity.type
_entity.pdbx_description
1 polymer ?
#
loop_
_entity_poly.entity_id
_entity_poly.type
_entity_poly.pdbx_seq_one_letter_code
_entity_poly.pdbx_strand_id
1 'polypeptide(L)'
;MKKKKWIHEGLITESLPNDMFRVRLDNEDLILGYVLGKIRRSFIRILPGDRVKIEVSHSTKGHIISRLRNKASKDWVIFQLQHSFRGNTIRDEKCKKFIFFQEVNSELK
;
A
#
# COMPACT_ATOMS: atom_id res chain seq x y z
N MET A 1 -25.75 -18.31 9.00
CA MET A 1 -24.36 -18.58 9.46
C MET A 1 -23.39 -17.65 8.74
N LYS A 2 -22.55 -16.89 9.45
CA LYS A 2 -21.51 -16.04 8.83
C LYS A 2 -20.24 -16.88 8.62
N LYS A 3 -19.78 -17.03 7.38
CA LYS A 3 -18.47 -17.62 7.09
C LYS A 3 -17.35 -16.70 7.59
N LYS A 4 -16.32 -17.27 8.21
CA LYS A 4 -15.13 -16.54 8.64
C LYS A 4 -14.37 -16.08 7.39
N LYS A 5 -14.12 -14.78 7.27
CA LYS A 5 -13.38 -14.17 6.15
C LYS A 5 -11.95 -13.87 6.61
N TRP A 6 -10.96 -14.33 5.87
CA TRP A 6 -9.55 -14.00 6.14
C TRP A 6 -9.11 -12.90 5.20
N ILE A 7 -8.67 -11.79 5.77
CA ILE A 7 -8.26 -10.60 5.03
C ILE A 7 -6.77 -10.43 5.25
N HIS A 8 -6.03 -10.36 4.15
CA HIS A 8 -4.59 -10.14 4.13
C HIS A 8 -4.25 -8.93 3.27
N GLU A 9 -3.06 -8.39 3.49
CA GLU A 9 -2.48 -7.32 2.68
C GLU A 9 -1.39 -7.91 1.76
N GLY A 10 -1.20 -7.28 0.61
CA GLY A 10 -0.22 -7.73 -0.37
C GLY A 10 0.10 -6.67 -1.41
N LEU A 11 1.15 -6.93 -2.18
CA LEU A 11 1.61 -6.10 -3.28
C LEU A 11 1.33 -6.80 -4.61
N ILE A 12 0.77 -6.05 -5.56
CA ILE A 12 0.51 -6.58 -6.90
C ILE A 12 1.81 -6.63 -7.68
N THR A 13 2.19 -7.82 -8.13
CA THR A 13 3.41 -8.02 -8.91
C THR A 13 3.13 -7.87 -10.41
N GLU A 14 2.09 -8.55 -10.90
CA GLU A 14 1.80 -8.64 -12.35
C GLU A 14 0.30 -8.55 -12.62
N SER A 15 -0.05 -7.95 -13.76
CA SER A 15 -1.41 -7.96 -14.31
C SER A 15 -1.56 -9.08 -15.34
N LEU A 16 -2.63 -9.86 -15.21
CA LEU A 16 -2.97 -10.97 -16.11
C LEU A 16 -4.23 -10.63 -16.92
N PRO A 17 -4.49 -11.34 -18.04
CA PRO A 17 -5.75 -11.19 -18.77
C PRO A 17 -6.96 -11.50 -17.87
N ASN A 18 -8.12 -10.94 -18.20
CA ASN A 18 -9.39 -11.09 -17.48
C ASN A 18 -9.48 -10.40 -16.10
N ASP A 19 -8.80 -9.27 -15.92
CA ASP A 19 -8.76 -8.52 -14.65
C ASP A 19 -8.30 -9.40 -13.47
N MET A 20 -7.36 -10.29 -13.75
CA MET A 20 -6.67 -11.10 -12.75
C MET A 20 -5.32 -10.46 -12.43
N PHE A 21 -4.87 -10.60 -11.19
CA PHE A 21 -3.60 -10.06 -10.75
C PHE A 21 -2.82 -11.10 -9.97
N ARG A 22 -1.51 -11.15 -10.17
CA ARG A 22 -0.62 -11.86 -9.25
C ARG A 22 -0.33 -10.95 -8.08
N VAL A 23 -0.59 -11.45 -6.88
CA VAL A 23 -0.39 -10.69 -5.65
C VAL A 23 0.54 -11.47 -4.74
N ARG A 24 1.61 -10.80 -4.33
CA ARG A 24 2.53 -11.28 -3.30
C ARG A 24 2.00 -10.82 -1.95
N LEU A 25 1.57 -11.77 -1.13
CA LEU A 25 1.17 -11.50 0.25
C LEU A 25 2.39 -11.13 1.09
N ASP A 26 2.16 -10.47 2.22
CA ASP A 26 3.24 -10.20 3.19
C ASP A 26 3.80 -11.50 3.81
N ASN A 27 3.07 -12.62 3.69
CA ASN A 27 3.53 -13.97 4.04
C ASN A 27 4.44 -14.61 2.98
N GLU A 28 4.86 -13.85 1.96
CA GLU A 28 5.65 -14.28 0.80
C GLU A 28 4.95 -15.20 -0.22
N ASP A 29 3.75 -15.69 0.10
CA ASP A 29 2.94 -16.47 -0.82
C ASP A 29 2.47 -15.65 -2.03
N LEU A 30 2.54 -16.28 -3.22
CA LEU A 30 2.01 -15.74 -4.47
C LEU A 30 0.62 -16.32 -4.73
N ILE A 31 -0.39 -15.46 -4.79
CA ILE A 31 -1.77 -15.85 -5.06
C ILE A 31 -2.34 -15.17 -6.29
N LEU A 32 -3.37 -15.78 -6.84
CA LEU A 32 -4.17 -15.19 -7.91
C LEU A 32 -5.33 -14.38 -7.32
N GLY A 33 -5.35 -13.08 -7.59
CA GLY A 33 -6.36 -12.14 -7.14
C GLY A 33 -7.37 -11.80 -8.23
N TYR A 34 -8.65 -12.04 -7.95
CA TYR A 34 -9.76 -11.61 -8.80
C TYR A 34 -10.35 -10.29 -8.31
N VAL A 35 -10.62 -9.39 -9.24
CA VAL A 35 -11.28 -8.12 -8.92
C VAL A 35 -12.73 -8.34 -8.52
N LEU A 36 -13.12 -7.89 -7.33
CA LEU A 36 -14.54 -7.90 -6.92
C LEU A 36 -15.35 -6.91 -7.75
N GLY A 37 -16.62 -7.22 -8.01
CA GLY A 37 -17.53 -6.30 -8.72
C GLY A 37 -17.70 -4.94 -8.03
N LYS A 38 -17.39 -4.84 -6.73
CA LYS A 38 -17.34 -3.55 -6.01
C LYS A 38 -16.26 -2.62 -6.59
N ILE A 39 -15.09 -3.15 -6.95
CA ILE A 39 -14.01 -2.38 -7.57
C ILE A 39 -14.43 -1.89 -8.96
N ARG A 40 -15.04 -2.77 -9.77
CA ARG A 40 -15.54 -2.43 -11.11
C ARG A 40 -16.55 -1.27 -11.05
N ARG A 41 -17.50 -1.32 -10.10
CA ARG A 41 -18.47 -0.24 -9.86
C ARG A 41 -17.84 1.04 -9.32
N SER A 42 -16.75 0.94 -8.58
CA SER A 42 -16.05 2.09 -8.01
C SER A 42 -15.07 2.75 -8.98
N PHE A 43 -14.93 2.24 -10.21
CA PHE A 43 -13.98 2.71 -11.22
C PHE A 43 -12.52 2.83 -10.71
N ILE A 44 -12.14 2.02 -9.72
CA ILE A 44 -10.78 2.00 -9.18
C ILE A 44 -9.90 1.21 -10.14
N ARG A 45 -8.88 1.89 -10.69
CA ARG A 45 -7.85 1.25 -11.51
C ARG A 45 -6.74 0.69 -10.62
N ILE A 46 -6.41 -0.57 -10.86
CA ILE A 46 -5.40 -1.32 -10.13
C ILE A 46 -4.21 -1.52 -11.09
N LEU A 47 -3.02 -1.15 -10.63
CA LEU A 47 -1.78 -1.28 -11.40
C LEU A 47 -0.78 -2.18 -10.65
N PRO A 48 0.17 -2.82 -11.36
CA PRO A 48 1.30 -3.48 -10.70
C PRO A 48 2.08 -2.47 -9.84
N GLY A 49 2.50 -2.89 -8.66
CA GLY A 49 3.11 -2.05 -7.62
C GLY A 49 2.12 -1.51 -6.58
N ASP A 50 0.81 -1.64 -6.79
CA ASP A 50 -0.17 -1.21 -5.80
C ASP A 50 -0.24 -2.15 -4.59
N ARG A 51 -0.40 -1.56 -3.41
CA ARG A 51 -0.77 -2.28 -2.18
C ARG A 51 -2.28 -2.48 -2.13
N VAL A 52 -2.73 -3.70 -1.87
CA VAL A 52 -4.15 -4.07 -1.86
C VAL A 52 -4.53 -4.95 -0.68
N LYS A 53 -5.81 -4.91 -0.32
CA LYS A 53 -6.44 -5.84 0.62
C LYS A 53 -7.12 -6.97 -0.13
N ILE A 54 -6.84 -8.21 0.26
CA ILE A 54 -7.38 -9.42 -0.35
C ILE A 54 -8.14 -10.25 0.67
N GLU A 55 -9.33 -10.69 0.28
CA GLU A 55 -10.06 -11.77 0.94
C GLU A 55 -9.58 -13.11 0.39
N VAL A 56 -8.90 -13.91 1.21
CA VAL A 56 -8.41 -15.23 0.80
C VAL A 56 -9.54 -16.24 1.01
N SER A 57 -9.93 -16.92 -0.08
CA SER A 57 -10.96 -17.98 -0.02
C SER A 57 -10.35 -19.38 0.01
N HIS A 58 -9.26 -19.58 -0.73
CA HIS A 58 -8.46 -20.80 -0.77
C HIS A 58 -6.97 -20.39 -0.83
N SER A 59 -6.04 -21.25 -0.43
CA SER A 59 -4.62 -20.88 -0.32
C SER A 59 -4.01 -20.33 -1.62
N THR A 60 -4.58 -20.62 -2.80
CA THR A 60 -4.07 -20.15 -4.10
C THR A 60 -4.89 -19.03 -4.75
N LYS A 61 -6.10 -18.73 -4.25
CA LYS A 61 -7.05 -17.81 -4.89
C LYS A 61 -7.70 -16.86 -3.88
N GLY A 62 -7.77 -15.58 -4.26
CA GLY A 62 -8.37 -14.54 -3.44
C GLY A 62 -9.14 -13.49 -4.24
N HIS A 63 -9.88 -12.66 -3.51
CA HIS A 63 -10.66 -11.56 -4.05
C HIS A 63 -10.12 -10.22 -3.58
N ILE A 64 -9.83 -9.31 -4.51
CA ILE A 64 -9.32 -7.98 -4.21
C ILE A 64 -10.47 -7.09 -3.74
N ILE A 65 -10.40 -6.62 -2.49
CA ILE A 65 -11.43 -5.80 -1.85
C ILE A 65 -11.23 -4.32 -2.16
N SER A 66 -10.02 -3.82 -1.94
CA SER A 66 -9.71 -2.39 -2.07
C SER A 66 -8.21 -2.14 -2.23
N ARG A 67 -7.88 -1.07 -2.95
CA ARG A 67 -6.52 -0.50 -3.00
C ARG A 67 -6.24 0.33 -1.75
N LEU A 68 -5.06 0.14 -1.16
CA LEU A 68 -4.60 0.91 -0.02
C LEU A 68 -4.02 2.24 -0.50
N ARG A 69 -4.53 3.35 0.04
CA ARG A 69 -3.97 4.68 -0.18
C ARG A 69 -2.87 4.90 0.86
N ASN A 70 -1.62 5.08 0.42
CA ASN A 70 -0.54 5.46 1.32
C ASN A 70 -0.90 6.81 1.98
N LYS A 71 -0.99 6.84 3.31
CA LYS A 71 -1.37 8.03 4.09
C LYS A 71 -0.20 8.99 4.36
N ALA A 72 1.02 8.68 3.93
CA ALA A 72 2.23 9.37 4.34
C ALA A 72 2.28 10.89 4.06
N SER A 73 1.43 11.44 3.19
CA SER A 73 1.48 12.86 2.80
C SER A 73 0.34 13.74 3.32
N LYS A 74 -0.63 13.21 4.06
CA LYS A 74 -1.80 14.02 4.48
C LYS A 74 -1.68 14.69 5.85
N ASP A 75 -0.70 14.30 6.66
CA ASP A 75 -0.54 14.83 8.01
C ASP A 75 0.23 16.16 8.05
N TRP A 76 1.15 16.40 7.11
CA TRP A 76 1.92 17.65 7.04
C TRP A 76 1.10 18.86 6.59
N VAL A 77 0.08 18.67 5.75
CA VAL A 77 -0.77 19.77 5.25
C VAL A 77 -1.72 20.29 6.33
N ILE A 78 -2.20 19.41 7.22
CA ILE A 78 -3.01 19.81 8.39
C ILE A 78 -2.12 20.52 9.43
N PHE A 79 -0.87 20.07 9.60
CA PHE A 79 0.07 20.71 10.53
C PHE A 79 0.49 22.12 10.07
N GLN A 80 0.58 22.37 8.76
CA GLN A 80 0.89 23.71 8.23
C GLN A 80 -0.25 24.72 8.36
N LEU A 81 -1.53 24.30 8.37
CA LEU A 81 -2.66 25.23 8.47
C LEU A 81 -3.03 25.64 9.90
N GLN A 82 -2.53 24.96 10.94
CA GLN A 82 -2.77 25.34 12.34
C GLN A 82 -1.67 26.22 12.95
N HIS A 83 -0.57 26.48 12.24
CA HIS A 83 0.51 27.33 12.73
C HIS A 83 0.83 28.46 11.74
N SER A 84 -0.04 29.47 11.69
CA SER A 84 0.44 30.83 11.40
C SER A 84 1.14 31.35 12.65
N PHE A 85 2.36 30.85 12.92
CA PHE A 85 3.22 31.45 13.93
C PHE A 85 4.65 31.55 13.41
N ARG A 86 5.11 32.80 13.45
CA ARG A 86 6.49 33.26 13.42
C ARG A 86 7.46 32.21 13.99
N GLY A 87 8.56 31.99 13.28
CA GLY A 87 9.86 31.70 13.90
C GLY A 87 10.12 30.26 14.36
N ASN A 88 11.10 29.65 13.69
CA ASN A 88 12.16 28.76 14.16
C ASN A 88 11.86 27.50 15.00
N THR A 89 12.31 26.40 14.39
CA THR A 89 12.90 25.19 15.00
C THR A 89 11.97 24.32 15.85
N ILE A 90 11.22 23.45 15.18
CA ILE A 90 10.70 22.23 15.79
C ILE A 90 11.76 21.14 15.62
N ARG A 91 12.51 20.90 16.71
CA ARG A 91 13.30 19.68 16.91
C ARG A 91 12.33 18.53 17.20
N ASP A 92 11.80 17.90 16.17
CA ASP A 92 11.18 16.58 16.28
C ASP A 92 12.23 15.51 15.98
N GLU A 93 12.64 14.73 16.99
CA GLU A 93 13.50 13.56 16.80
C GLU A 93 12.87 12.49 15.90
N LYS A 94 11.55 12.55 15.66
CA LYS A 94 10.86 11.70 14.68
C LYS A 94 11.24 11.99 13.23
N CYS A 95 11.82 13.15 12.91
CA CYS A 95 12.29 13.47 11.56
C CYS A 95 13.74 13.00 11.27
N LYS A 96 14.50 12.53 12.27
CA LYS A 96 15.89 12.12 12.05
C LYS A 96 16.07 10.75 11.39
N LYS A 97 15.04 9.91 11.28
CA LYS A 97 15.20 8.58 10.68
C LYS A 97 15.12 8.57 9.14
N PHE A 98 14.91 9.73 8.50
CA PHE A 98 14.70 9.81 7.05
C PHE A 98 15.79 10.55 6.26
N ILE A 99 16.84 11.09 6.89
CA ILE A 99 18.00 11.67 6.18
C ILE A 99 19.31 11.08 6.72
N PHE A 100 19.47 9.76 6.61
CA PHE A 100 20.78 9.11 6.77
C PHE A 100 20.92 7.78 6.00
N PHE A 101 20.25 7.64 4.85
CA PHE A 101 20.41 6.43 4.02
C PHE A 101 20.37 6.70 2.50
N GLN A 102 20.83 7.89 2.10
CA GLN A 102 21.21 8.19 0.72
C GLN A 102 22.47 9.04 0.80
N GLU A 103 23.64 8.43 1.03
CA GLU A 103 24.95 8.99 0.62
C GLU A 103 26.13 8.02 0.88
N VAL A 104 26.00 6.69 0.76
CA VAL A 104 27.20 5.82 0.66
C VAL A 104 26.89 4.57 -0.18
N ASN A 105 26.76 4.74 -1.49
CA ASN A 105 26.89 3.64 -2.46
C ASN A 105 27.42 4.20 -3.80
N SER A 106 28.53 4.94 -3.74
CA SER A 106 29.27 5.34 -4.94
C SER A 106 30.80 5.37 -4.76
N GLU A 107 31.36 4.66 -3.78
CA GLU A 107 32.82 4.41 -3.71
C GLU A 107 33.10 2.93 -3.47
N LEU A 108 32.85 2.15 -4.53
CA LEU A 108 33.63 0.95 -4.83
C LEU A 108 34.51 1.29 -6.04
N LYS A 109 35.63 1.94 -5.74
CA LYS A 109 36.91 1.81 -6.45
C LYS A 109 38.04 2.17 -5.48
#